data_AF-A0A454JIW4-F1
#
_entry.id   AF-A0A454JIW4-F1
#
_cell.length_a   1.000
_cell.length_b   1.000
_cell.length_c   1.000
_cell.angle_alpha   90.00
_cell.angle_beta   90.00
_cell.angle_gamma   90.00
#
_symmetry.space_group_name_H-M   'P 1'
#
loop_
_entity.id
_entity.type
_entity.pdbx_description
1 polymer ?
#
loop_
_entity_poly.entity_id
_entity_poly.type
_entity_poly.pdbx_seq_one_letter_code
_entity_poly.pdbx_strand_id
1 'polypeptide(L)'
;MTTSHKQAPAFRPDWAFLRRHPAHLLAFGFGSGLARQAPGTWGTLVAYPMFFLLHTLGMGSLGLTLLCLPLFVLGVWVCQVTGDALGVHDYGGIVWDEVVAMLLVLAWAPAGWAGWLLAFVLFRLFDIVKPWPIGWFDRRVHGGFGVMLDDIIAALFALLVQALLAGYLPA
;
A
#
# COMPACT_ATOMS: atom_id res chain seq x y z
N MET A 1 -10.00 -26.48 2.51
CA MET A 1 -9.51 -25.91 1.25
C MET A 1 -10.64 -25.10 0.64
N THR A 2 -10.65 -23.79 0.85
CA THR A 2 -11.54 -22.85 0.15
C THR A 2 -10.63 -21.88 -0.57
N THR A 3 -10.32 -22.19 -1.83
CA THR A 3 -9.67 -21.25 -2.74
C THR A 3 -10.61 -20.07 -2.90
N SER A 4 -10.27 -18.93 -2.30
CA SER A 4 -10.87 -17.65 -2.66
C SER A 4 -10.60 -17.46 -4.15
N HIS A 5 -11.61 -17.70 -4.99
CA HIS A 5 -11.52 -17.40 -6.41
C HIS A 5 -11.44 -15.89 -6.51
N LYS A 6 -10.22 -15.33 -6.61
CA LYS A 6 -10.03 -13.93 -7.00
C LYS A 6 -10.80 -13.74 -8.31
N GLN A 7 -11.93 -13.05 -8.23
CA GLN A 7 -12.80 -12.84 -9.38
C GLN A 7 -12.00 -12.04 -10.41
N ALA A 8 -12.08 -12.46 -11.68
CA ALA A 8 -11.47 -11.70 -12.76
C ALA A 8 -12.27 -10.42 -12.99
N PRO A 9 -11.62 -9.27 -13.22
CA PRO A 9 -12.33 -8.02 -13.47
C PRO A 9 -13.20 -8.13 -14.73
N ALA A 10 -14.28 -7.36 -14.78
CA ALA A 10 -15.20 -7.35 -15.92
C ALA A 10 -14.49 -7.00 -17.25
N PHE A 11 -13.36 -6.28 -17.18
CA PHE A 11 -12.50 -5.95 -18.30
C PHE A 11 -11.06 -5.72 -17.79
N ARG A 12 -10.08 -5.65 -18.71
CA ARG A 12 -8.69 -5.30 -18.34
C ARG A 12 -8.56 -3.78 -18.19
N PRO A 13 -8.19 -3.26 -17.01
CA PRO A 13 -7.98 -1.83 -16.82
C PRO A 13 -6.87 -1.30 -17.72
N ASP A 14 -7.07 -0.09 -18.24
CA ASP A 14 -6.11 0.61 -19.09
C ASP A 14 -6.11 2.12 -18.81
N TRP A 15 -5.30 2.88 -19.55
CA TRP A 15 -5.27 4.34 -19.43
C TRP A 15 -6.58 5.04 -19.78
N ALA A 16 -7.46 4.41 -20.58
CA ALA A 16 -8.77 4.97 -20.85
C ALA A 16 -9.66 4.85 -19.60
N PHE A 17 -9.61 3.71 -18.89
CA PHE A 17 -10.30 3.51 -17.62
C PHE A 17 -9.82 4.50 -16.54
N LEU A 18 -8.50 4.65 -16.33
CA LEU A 18 -7.95 5.56 -15.31
C LEU A 18 -8.42 7.00 -15.50
N ARG A 19 -8.57 7.46 -16.74
CA ARG A 19 -9.00 8.84 -17.06
C ARG A 19 -10.49 9.09 -16.89
N ARG A 20 -11.32 8.05 -16.71
CA ARG A 20 -12.77 8.20 -16.53
C ARG A 20 -13.13 8.78 -15.16
N HIS A 21 -12.30 8.55 -14.14
CA HIS A 21 -12.57 9.03 -12.79
C HIS A 21 -11.27 9.22 -12.01
N PRO A 22 -11.09 10.33 -11.26
CA PRO A 22 -9.87 10.59 -10.50
C PRO A 22 -9.55 9.51 -9.47
N ALA A 23 -10.58 8.88 -8.89
CA ALA A 23 -10.38 7.74 -7.97
C ALA A 23 -9.64 6.57 -8.64
N HIS A 24 -9.87 6.29 -9.92
CA HIS A 24 -9.17 5.20 -10.62
C HIS A 24 -7.70 5.52 -10.81
N LEU A 25 -7.38 6.76 -11.16
CA LEU A 25 -6.01 7.23 -11.29
C LEU A 25 -5.25 7.10 -9.96
N LEU A 26 -5.88 7.49 -8.84
CA LEU A 26 -5.31 7.37 -7.51
C LEU A 26 -5.19 5.91 -7.07
N ALA A 27 -6.26 5.13 -7.19
CA ALA A 27 -6.28 3.72 -6.82
C ALA A 27 -5.18 2.91 -7.54
N PHE A 28 -4.90 3.23 -8.80
CA PHE A 28 -3.83 2.58 -9.58
C PHE A 28 -2.45 3.23 -9.39
N GLY A 29 -2.24 4.03 -8.35
CA GLY A 29 -0.95 4.66 -8.05
C GLY A 29 -0.39 5.44 -9.23
N PHE A 30 -1.23 6.25 -9.88
CA PHE A 30 -0.91 7.03 -11.08
C PHE A 30 -0.48 6.18 -12.30
N GLY A 31 -0.95 4.93 -12.37
CA GLY A 31 -0.67 4.01 -13.47
C GLY A 31 0.36 2.93 -13.15
N SER A 32 1.02 2.98 -11.98
CA SER A 32 1.90 1.90 -11.51
C SER A 32 1.16 0.56 -11.41
N GLY A 33 -0.09 0.58 -10.97
CA GLY A 33 -0.96 -0.59 -10.89
C GLY A 33 -1.38 -1.19 -12.24
N LEU A 34 -1.09 -0.51 -13.36
CA LEU A 34 -1.28 -1.08 -14.71
C LEU A 34 -0.11 -2.00 -15.14
N ALA A 35 0.95 -2.09 -14.33
CA ALA A 35 2.09 -2.93 -14.64
C ALA A 35 1.69 -4.41 -14.79
N ARG A 36 2.19 -5.04 -15.85
CA ARG A 36 1.81 -6.41 -16.24
C ARG A 36 2.34 -7.48 -15.28
N GLN A 37 3.39 -7.17 -14.53
CA GLN A 37 4.05 -8.08 -13.60
C GLN A 37 4.18 -7.39 -12.24
N ALA A 38 3.76 -8.08 -11.18
CA ALA A 38 3.80 -7.61 -9.81
C ALA A 38 3.34 -6.14 -9.66
N PRO A 39 2.10 -5.79 -10.07
CA PRO A 39 1.59 -4.42 -9.96
C PRO A 39 1.76 -3.82 -8.56
N GLY A 40 1.61 -4.63 -7.52
CA GLY A 40 1.88 -4.19 -6.15
C GLY A 40 3.34 -3.77 -5.90
N THR A 41 4.32 -4.48 -6.47
CA THR A 41 5.72 -4.01 -6.38
C THR A 41 5.90 -2.62 -6.98
N TRP A 42 5.26 -2.35 -8.14
CA TRP A 42 5.33 -1.03 -8.77
C TRP A 42 4.56 0.04 -7.97
N GLY A 43 3.42 -0.32 -7.40
CA GLY A 43 2.64 0.55 -6.51
C GLY A 43 3.41 0.95 -5.27
N THR A 44 3.94 -0.03 -4.54
CA THR A 44 4.80 0.19 -3.37
C THR A 44 5.98 1.12 -3.69
N LEU A 45 6.60 0.98 -4.86
CA LEU A 45 7.72 1.86 -5.28
C LEU A 45 7.30 3.33 -5.48
N VAL A 46 6.02 3.64 -5.74
CA VAL A 46 5.52 5.03 -5.82
C VAL A 46 5.64 5.75 -4.48
N ALA A 47 5.65 5.03 -3.35
CA ALA A 47 5.82 5.65 -2.04
C ALA A 47 7.20 6.31 -1.86
N TYR A 48 8.25 5.85 -2.55
CA TYR A 48 9.60 6.43 -2.43
C TYR A 48 9.73 7.87 -2.94
N PRO A 49 9.37 8.20 -4.21
CA PRO A 49 9.41 9.58 -4.67
C PRO A 49 8.48 10.48 -3.84
N MET A 50 7.32 9.97 -3.40
CA MET A 50 6.43 10.69 -2.50
C MET A 50 7.08 10.98 -1.14
N PHE A 51 7.71 9.98 -0.52
CA PHE A 51 8.45 10.11 0.72
C PHE A 51 9.58 11.14 0.61
N PHE A 52 10.46 11.02 -0.39
CA PHE A 52 11.58 11.95 -0.55
C PHE A 52 11.11 13.38 -0.80
N LEU A 53 10.08 13.57 -1.63
CA LEU A 53 9.52 14.90 -1.86
C LEU A 53 9.01 15.51 -0.55
N LEU A 54 8.15 14.80 0.18
CA LEU A 54 7.58 15.30 1.45
C LEU A 54 8.66 15.54 2.51
N HIS A 55 9.66 14.67 2.58
CA HIS A 55 10.80 14.83 3.48
C HIS A 55 11.63 16.07 3.14
N THR A 56 11.91 16.32 1.86
CA THR A 56 12.62 17.55 1.41
C THR A 56 11.82 18.83 1.66
N LEU A 57 10.50 18.74 1.70
CA LEU A 57 9.61 19.84 2.09
C LEU A 57 9.55 20.07 3.62
N GLY A 58 10.34 19.32 4.40
CA GLY A 58 10.46 19.48 5.84
C GLY A 58 9.54 18.61 6.68
N MET A 59 8.80 17.65 6.08
CA MET A 59 8.01 16.71 6.86
C MET A 59 8.91 15.66 7.53
N GLY A 60 8.98 15.72 8.85
CA GLY A 60 9.57 14.66 9.68
C GLY A 60 8.67 13.43 9.81
N SER A 61 9.18 12.40 10.49
CA SER A 61 8.49 11.11 10.70
C SER A 61 7.06 11.25 11.23
N LEU A 62 6.85 12.12 12.23
CA LEU A 62 5.53 12.37 12.80
C LEU A 62 4.59 13.04 11.80
N GLY A 63 5.09 14.02 11.02
CA GLY A 63 4.30 14.70 10.00
C GLY A 63 3.84 13.74 8.89
N LEU A 64 4.73 12.88 8.42
CA LEU A 64 4.41 11.82 7.46
C LEU A 64 3.40 10.82 8.03
N THR A 65 3.56 10.42 9.30
CA THR A 65 2.62 9.52 9.99
C THR A 65 1.22 10.14 10.06
N LEU A 66 1.12 11.42 10.45
CA LEU A 66 -0.15 12.14 10.53
C LEU A 66 -0.79 12.32 9.14
N LEU A 67 0.01 12.51 8.09
CA LEU A 67 -0.46 12.57 6.71
C LEU A 67 -1.05 11.24 6.23
N CYS A 68 -0.59 10.10 6.75
CA CYS A 68 -1.15 8.80 6.40
C CYS A 68 -2.62 8.66 6.82
N LEU A 69 -3.10 9.39 7.84
CA LEU A 69 -4.50 9.36 8.28
C LEU A 69 -5.49 9.86 7.21
N PRO A 70 -5.38 11.08 6.67
CA PRO A 70 -6.25 11.52 5.59
C PRO A 70 -6.04 10.71 4.30
N LEU A 71 -4.81 10.24 4.01
CA LEU A 71 -4.57 9.37 2.85
C LEU A 71 -5.24 8.00 3.02
N PHE A 72 -5.32 7.48 4.25
CA PHE A 72 -6.07 6.27 4.57
C PHE A 72 -7.56 6.45 4.29
N VAL A 73 -8.16 7.53 4.83
CA VAL A 73 -9.59 7.84 4.62
C VAL A 73 -9.90 8.03 3.13
N LEU A 74 -9.05 8.76 2.41
CA LEU A 74 -9.15 8.89 0.95
C LEU A 74 -9.03 7.52 0.27
N GLY A 75 -8.10 6.69 0.74
CA GLY A 75 -7.87 5.32 0.30
C GLY A 75 -9.11 4.45 0.34
N VAL A 76 -9.82 4.47 1.48
CA VAL A 76 -11.07 3.72 1.65
C VAL A 76 -12.06 4.07 0.53
N TRP A 77 -12.22 5.34 0.22
CA TRP A 77 -13.12 5.79 -0.84
C TRP A 77 -12.60 5.42 -2.25
N VAL A 78 -11.33 5.66 -2.58
CA VAL A 78 -10.80 5.39 -3.93
C VAL A 78 -10.76 3.89 -4.25
N CYS A 79 -10.39 3.07 -3.27
CA CYS A 79 -10.37 1.62 -3.40
C CYS A 79 -11.79 1.07 -3.59
N GLN A 80 -12.77 1.59 -2.83
CA GLN A 80 -14.17 1.19 -2.98
C GLN A 80 -14.72 1.55 -4.37
N VAL A 81 -14.62 2.82 -4.77
CA VAL A 81 -15.14 3.31 -6.07
C VAL A 81 -14.51 2.54 -7.23
N THR A 82 -13.22 2.24 -7.15
CA THR A 82 -12.51 1.53 -8.22
C THR A 82 -12.82 0.04 -8.24
N GLY A 83 -12.91 -0.62 -7.09
CA GLY A 83 -13.34 -2.01 -7.00
C GLY A 83 -14.76 -2.22 -7.56
N ASP A 84 -15.70 -1.34 -7.18
CA ASP A 84 -17.07 -1.37 -7.69
C ASP A 84 -17.12 -1.18 -9.21
N ALA A 85 -16.32 -0.25 -9.76
CA ALA A 85 -16.24 -0.02 -11.20
C ALA A 85 -15.61 -1.19 -11.99
N LEU A 86 -14.73 -1.97 -11.36
CA LEU A 86 -14.13 -3.17 -11.95
C LEU A 86 -15.00 -4.42 -11.78
N GLY A 87 -16.02 -4.35 -10.93
CA GLY A 87 -16.88 -5.48 -10.58
C GLY A 87 -16.16 -6.55 -9.77
N VAL A 88 -15.06 -6.22 -9.10
CA VAL A 88 -14.24 -7.16 -8.32
C VAL A 88 -13.78 -6.54 -7.01
N HIS A 89 -13.84 -7.36 -5.97
CA HIS A 89 -13.24 -7.05 -4.68
C HIS A 89 -11.75 -7.37 -4.72
N ASP A 90 -10.90 -6.43 -4.29
CA ASP A 90 -9.44 -6.60 -4.23
C ASP A 90 -8.77 -6.95 -5.59
N TYR A 91 -8.91 -6.04 -6.56
CA TYR A 91 -8.14 -6.15 -7.80
C TYR A 91 -6.69 -5.78 -7.53
N GLY A 92 -5.74 -6.68 -7.78
CA GLY A 92 -4.32 -6.46 -7.45
C GLY A 92 -3.61 -5.32 -8.21
N GLY A 93 -4.30 -4.59 -9.09
CA GLY A 93 -3.81 -3.31 -9.65
C GLY A 93 -4.26 -2.06 -8.88
N ILE A 94 -5.15 -2.21 -7.90
CA ILE A 94 -5.40 -1.21 -6.88
C ILE A 94 -4.23 -1.32 -5.90
N VAL A 95 -3.46 -0.25 -5.76
CA VAL A 95 -2.17 -0.22 -5.04
C VAL A 95 -2.02 1.00 -4.15
N TRP A 96 -3.12 1.74 -3.92
CA TRP A 96 -3.10 2.95 -3.10
C TRP A 96 -2.88 2.63 -1.61
N ASP A 97 -3.50 1.56 -1.13
CA ASP A 97 -3.21 0.89 0.14
C ASP A 97 -1.71 0.69 0.35
N GLU A 98 -1.04 0.09 -0.61
CA GLU A 98 0.39 -0.19 -0.52
C GLU A 98 1.24 1.08 -0.51
N VAL A 99 0.85 2.10 -1.28
CA VAL A 99 1.52 3.41 -1.27
C VAL A 99 1.44 4.06 0.10
N VAL A 100 0.26 4.09 0.70
CA VAL A 100 0.04 4.72 2.02
C VAL A 100 0.73 3.94 3.13
N ALA A 101 0.62 2.60 3.10
CA ALA A 101 1.27 1.73 4.07
C ALA A 101 2.80 1.82 3.97
N MET A 102 3.37 1.78 2.77
CA MET A 102 4.81 1.93 2.57
C MET A 102 5.32 3.32 2.98
N LEU A 103 4.55 4.39 2.73
CA LEU A 103 4.89 5.74 3.20
C LEU A 103 4.98 5.79 4.73
N LEU A 104 4.06 5.10 5.42
CA LEU A 104 4.08 4.96 6.88
C LEU A 104 5.32 4.19 7.37
N VAL A 105 5.74 3.12 6.68
CA VAL A 105 6.95 2.38 7.04
C VAL A 105 8.21 3.22 6.81
N LEU A 106 8.29 3.93 5.67
CA LEU A 106 9.43 4.82 5.34
C LEU A 106 9.56 5.99 6.33
N ALA A 107 8.45 6.50 6.87
CA ALA A 107 8.47 7.58 7.85
C ALA A 107 9.36 7.27 9.06
N TRP A 108 9.50 5.99 9.43
CA TRP A 108 10.33 5.51 10.53
C TRP A 108 11.53 4.67 10.08
N ALA A 109 11.79 4.68 8.77
CA ALA A 109 13.04 4.38 8.09
C ALA A 109 14.31 4.64 8.90
N PRO A 110 15.19 3.68 9.28
CA PRO A 110 16.58 4.03 9.53
C PRO A 110 17.13 4.80 8.32
N ALA A 111 17.92 5.84 8.58
CA ALA A 111 18.44 6.67 7.50
C ALA A 111 19.35 5.86 6.57
N GLY A 112 19.36 6.23 5.29
CA GLY A 112 20.22 5.62 4.28
C GLY A 112 19.58 4.46 3.52
N TRP A 113 20.26 4.06 2.44
CA TRP A 113 19.74 3.10 1.47
C TRP A 113 19.40 1.74 2.09
N ALA A 114 20.18 1.29 3.08
CA ALA A 114 19.96 0.00 3.74
C ALA A 114 18.66 0.01 4.58
N GLY A 115 18.39 1.11 5.29
CA GLY A 115 17.16 1.28 6.05
C GLY A 115 15.94 1.37 5.14
N TRP A 116 16.06 2.08 4.01
CA TRP A 116 14.97 2.14 3.03
C TRP A 116 14.72 0.78 2.36
N LEU A 117 15.76 0.04 2.02
CA LEU A 117 15.62 -1.31 1.47
C LEU A 117 14.97 -2.26 2.49
N LEU A 118 15.39 -2.17 3.76
CA LEU A 118 14.81 -2.94 4.86
C LEU A 118 13.31 -2.66 5.00
N ALA A 119 12.90 -1.40 4.99
CA ALA A 119 11.51 -1.00 5.05
C ALA A 119 10.68 -1.67 3.94
N PHE A 120 11.19 -1.66 2.70
CA PHE A 120 10.50 -2.26 1.56
C PHE A 120 10.39 -3.78 1.69
N VAL A 121 11.50 -4.43 2.05
CA VAL A 121 11.52 -5.89 2.21
C VAL A 121 10.59 -6.34 3.33
N LEU A 122 10.62 -5.66 4.49
CA LEU A 122 9.75 -6.00 5.62
C LEU A 122 8.28 -5.77 5.29
N PHE A 123 7.94 -4.63 4.71
CA PHE A 123 6.57 -4.33 4.30
C PHE A 123 6.04 -5.38 3.32
N ARG A 124 6.77 -5.61 2.20
CA ARG A 124 6.35 -6.59 1.20
C ARG A 124 6.29 -8.01 1.76
N LEU A 125 7.18 -8.38 2.68
CA LEU A 125 7.11 -9.68 3.35
C LEU A 125 5.79 -9.84 4.09
N PHE A 126 5.39 -8.86 4.91
CA PHE A 126 4.16 -8.95 5.70
C PHE A 126 2.89 -8.82 4.87
N ASP A 127 2.88 -7.95 3.85
CA ASP A 127 1.76 -7.80 2.91
C ASP A 127 1.57 -9.09 2.07
N ILE A 128 2.64 -9.71 1.57
CA ILE A 128 2.52 -10.94 0.76
C ILE A 128 2.15 -12.16 1.61
N VAL A 129 2.76 -12.31 2.79
CA VAL A 129 2.55 -13.48 3.65
C VAL A 129 1.22 -13.41 4.42
N LYS A 130 0.75 -12.20 4.75
CA LYS A 130 -0.45 -11.93 5.57
C LYS A 130 -0.56 -12.85 6.81
N PRO A 131 0.45 -12.88 7.71
CA PRO A 131 0.36 -13.67 8.95
C PRO A 131 -0.82 -13.21 9.81
N TRP A 132 -1.25 -14.04 10.77
CA TRP A 132 -2.27 -13.60 11.71
C TRP A 132 -1.80 -12.36 12.49
N PRO A 133 -2.63 -11.30 12.64
CA PRO A 133 -4.04 -11.20 12.29
C PRO A 133 -4.36 -10.61 10.90
N ILE A 134 -3.36 -10.22 10.09
CA ILE A 134 -3.55 -9.60 8.76
C ILE A 134 -4.50 -10.44 7.89
N GLY A 135 -4.16 -11.72 7.69
CA GLY A 135 -4.99 -12.62 6.90
C GLY A 135 -6.37 -12.90 7.51
N TRP A 136 -6.58 -12.66 8.81
CA TRP A 136 -7.91 -12.80 9.42
C TRP A 136 -8.81 -11.62 9.06
N PHE A 137 -8.27 -10.40 9.05
CA PHE A 137 -9.00 -9.19 8.65
C PHE A 137 -9.29 -9.18 7.15
N ASP A 138 -8.29 -9.49 6.31
CA ASP A 138 -8.40 -9.65 4.85
C ASP A 138 -9.59 -10.54 4.44
N ARG A 139 -9.87 -11.61 5.19
CA ARG A 139 -10.97 -12.55 4.91
C ARG A 139 -12.34 -12.14 5.45
N ARG A 140 -12.43 -11.12 6.31
CA ARG A 140 -13.67 -10.77 7.04
C ARG A 140 -14.14 -9.35 6.82
N VAL A 141 -13.20 -8.44 6.58
CA VAL A 141 -13.47 -7.04 6.33
C VAL A 141 -13.29 -6.81 4.85
N HIS A 142 -14.37 -6.40 4.17
CA HIS A 142 -14.42 -6.26 2.72
C HIS A 142 -14.58 -4.80 2.30
N GLY A 143 -14.47 -4.57 1.00
CA GLY A 143 -14.56 -3.23 0.42
C GLY A 143 -13.30 -2.40 0.66
N GLY A 144 -13.35 -1.13 0.32
CA GLY A 144 -12.19 -0.23 0.40
C GLY A 144 -11.60 -0.13 1.81
N PHE A 145 -12.41 -0.28 2.87
CA PHE A 145 -11.88 -0.28 4.24
C PHE A 145 -11.06 -1.53 4.54
N GLY A 146 -11.50 -2.71 4.08
CA GLY A 146 -10.75 -3.95 4.25
C GLY A 146 -9.38 -3.90 3.57
N VAL A 147 -9.37 -3.42 2.32
CA VAL A 147 -8.17 -3.24 1.47
C VAL A 147 -7.17 -2.23 2.06
N MET A 148 -7.64 -1.19 2.74
CA MET A 148 -6.71 -0.27 3.40
C MET A 148 -6.21 -0.84 4.74
N LEU A 149 -7.05 -1.61 5.44
CA LEU A 149 -6.77 -2.07 6.80
C LEU A 149 -5.71 -3.17 6.84
N ASP A 150 -5.76 -4.16 5.95
CA ASP A 150 -4.79 -5.26 5.92
C ASP A 150 -3.36 -4.76 5.69
N ASP A 151 -3.17 -3.82 4.76
CA ASP A 151 -1.88 -3.20 4.46
C ASP A 151 -1.35 -2.31 5.58
N ILE A 152 -2.23 -1.59 6.28
CA ILE A 152 -1.83 -0.85 7.48
C ILE A 152 -1.38 -1.82 8.58
N ILE A 153 -2.05 -2.96 8.78
CA ILE A 153 -1.61 -3.96 9.77
C ILE A 153 -0.25 -4.55 9.34
N ALA A 154 -0.04 -4.80 8.05
CA ALA A 154 1.26 -5.23 7.52
C ALA A 154 2.36 -4.18 7.76
N ALA A 155 2.07 -2.88 7.55
CA ALA A 155 2.99 -1.79 7.87
C ALA A 155 3.33 -1.72 9.37
N LEU A 156 2.36 -1.93 10.26
CA LEU A 156 2.61 -1.96 11.71
C LEU A 156 3.53 -3.13 12.11
N PHE A 157 3.40 -4.28 11.45
CA PHE A 157 4.33 -5.41 11.65
C PHE A 157 5.74 -5.08 11.16
N ALA A 158 5.86 -4.46 9.98
CA ALA A 158 7.13 -4.00 9.44
C ALA A 158 7.81 -2.98 10.38
N LEU A 159 7.06 -2.00 10.88
CA LEU A 159 7.53 -1.00 11.83
C LEU A 159 8.00 -1.61 13.15
N LEU A 160 7.26 -2.58 13.69
CA LEU A 160 7.67 -3.28 14.91
C LEU A 160 9.01 -3.99 14.72
N VAL A 161 9.17 -4.74 13.63
CA VAL A 161 10.44 -5.42 13.33
C VAL A 161 11.57 -4.42 13.09
N GLN A 162 11.31 -3.34 12.37
CA GLN A 162 12.29 -2.28 12.13
C GLN A 162 12.75 -1.63 13.44
N ALA A 163 11.84 -1.35 14.37
CA ALA A 163 12.17 -0.82 15.68
C ALA A 163 13.04 -1.78 16.50
N LEU A 164 12.79 -3.09 16.42
CA LEU A 164 13.61 -4.12 17.08
C LEU A 164 15.01 -4.22 16.44
N LEU A 165 15.12 -4.00 15.12
CA LEU A 165 16.38 -4.06 14.38
C LEU A 165 17.18 -2.75 14.44
N ALA A 166 16.55 -1.62 14.75
CA ALA A 166 17.18 -0.30 14.77
C ALA A 166 18.41 -0.23 15.69
N GLY A 167 18.45 -1.01 16.78
CA GLY A 167 19.61 -1.11 17.66
C GLY A 167 20.83 -1.85 17.08
N TYR A 168 20.67 -2.54 15.95
CA TYR A 168 21.71 -3.30 15.25
C TYR A 168 22.07 -2.67 13.88
N LEU A 169 21.27 -1.68 13.46
CA LEU A 169 21.53 -0.64 12.45
C LEU A 169 22.91 0.04 12.51
N PRO A 170 23.85 -0.06 11.55
CA PRO A 170 24.87 0.99 11.44
C PRO A 170 24.18 2.32 11.17
N ALA A 171 24.54 3.34 11.95
CA ALA A 171 24.04 4.71 11.78
C ALA A 171 24.60 5.38 10.51
#